data_AF-A0A521A2P3-F1
#
_entry.id   AF-A0A521A2P3-F1
#
_cell.length_a   1.000
_cell.length_b   1.000
_cell.length_c   1.000
_cell.angle_alpha   90.00
_cell.angle_beta   90.00
_cell.angle_gamma   90.00
#
_symmetry.space_group_name_H-M   'P 1'
#
loop_
_entity.id
_entity.type
_entity.pdbx_description
1 polymer ?
#
loop_
_entity_poly.entity_id
_entity_poly.type
_entity_poly.pdbx_seq_one_letter_code
_entity_poly.pdbx_strand_id
1 'polypeptide(L)'
;YVVAAIISCVLGILIGSFEVGVIIDVAVPALLLIYPISIVLILLTVLPERLATTLMFRAVVFVTLLCSLPEVLGAIFSAEWILRLMATLPLSAYSLGWVLPAFFTFFVILIYNSLNPRDEE
;
A
#
# COMPACT_ATOMS: atom_id res chain seq x y z
N TYR A 1 -4.70 -18.70 21.25
CA TYR A 1 -5.88 -18.00 20.69
C TYR A 1 -6.70 -17.30 21.78
N VAL A 2 -6.99 -17.94 22.92
CA VAL A 2 -7.78 -17.32 24.02
C VAL A 2 -7.21 -15.98 24.50
N VAL A 3 -5.91 -15.89 24.76
CA VAL A 3 -5.26 -14.64 25.22
C VAL A 3 -5.40 -13.52 24.19
N ALA A 4 -5.17 -13.80 22.91
CA ALA A 4 -5.33 -12.82 21.85
C ALA A 4 -6.79 -12.33 21.72
N ALA A 5 -7.76 -13.25 21.87
CA ALA A 5 -9.18 -12.89 21.86
C ALA A 5 -9.56 -11.97 23.03
N ILE A 6 -9.03 -12.24 24.23
CA ILE A 6 -9.23 -11.36 25.40
C ILE A 6 -8.63 -9.98 25.12
N ILE A 7 -7.39 -9.92 24.59
CA ILE A 7 -6.71 -8.67 24.25
C ILE A 7 -7.51 -7.88 23.21
N SER A 8 -7.98 -8.51 22.13
CA SER A 8 -8.75 -7.82 21.08
C SER A 8 -10.08 -7.30 21.60
N CYS A 9 -10.77 -8.05 22.48
CA CYS A 9 -12.01 -7.60 23.09
C CYS A 9 -11.79 -6.37 23.99
N VAL A 10 -10.76 -6.41 24.84
CA VAL A 10 -10.41 -5.28 25.72
C VAL A 10 -10.01 -4.05 24.91
N LEU A 11 -9.14 -4.21 23.91
CA LEU A 11 -8.76 -3.12 23.00
C LEU A 11 -9.97 -2.57 22.23
N GLY A 12 -10.89 -3.43 21.78
CA GLY A 12 -12.11 -2.98 21.10
C GLY A 12 -13.02 -2.13 21.98
N ILE A 13 -13.21 -2.52 23.25
CA ILE A 13 -13.98 -1.73 24.23
C ILE A 13 -13.30 -0.37 24.49
N LEU A 14 -11.98 -0.38 24.67
CA LEU A 14 -11.18 0.85 24.86
C LEU A 14 -11.28 1.79 23.67
N ILE A 15 -11.02 1.29 22.46
CA ILE A 15 -11.04 2.09 21.22
C ILE A 15 -12.45 2.60 20.94
N GLY A 16 -13.47 1.76 21.13
CA GLY A 16 -14.87 2.14 20.93
C GLY A 16 -15.44 3.12 21.97
N SER A 17 -14.72 3.35 23.07
CA SER A 17 -15.08 4.36 24.08
C SER A 17 -14.58 5.77 23.70
N PHE A 18 -13.73 5.91 22.69
CA PHE A 18 -13.29 7.22 22.18
C PHE A 18 -14.30 7.85 21.23
N GLU A 19 -14.16 9.15 21.00
CA GLU A 19 -14.91 9.86 19.97
C GLU A 19 -14.49 9.38 18.57
N VAL A 20 -15.47 9.27 17.65
CA VAL A 20 -15.26 8.76 16.29
C VAL A 20 -14.16 9.53 15.54
N GLY A 21 -14.04 10.85 15.77
CA GLY A 21 -12.99 11.67 15.16
C GLY A 21 -11.58 11.18 15.50
N VAL A 22 -11.30 10.91 16.78
CA VAL A 22 -9.99 10.42 17.24
C VAL A 22 -9.69 9.03 16.65
N ILE A 23 -10.71 8.17 16.54
CA ILE A 23 -10.57 6.85 15.93
C ILE A 23 -10.15 7.01 14.46
N ILE A 24 -10.81 7.91 13.72
CA ILE A 24 -10.51 8.17 12.30
C ILE A 24 -9.11 8.75 12.13
N ASP A 25 -8.72 9.74 12.94
CA ASP A 25 -7.41 10.39 12.84
C ASP A 25 -6.24 9.41 13.05
N VAL A 26 -6.44 8.38 13.87
CA VAL A 26 -5.46 7.29 14.06
C VAL A 26 -5.58 6.22 12.97
N ALA A 27 -6.80 5.89 12.55
CA ALA A 27 -7.06 4.84 11.56
C ALA A 27 -6.61 5.25 10.14
N VAL A 28 -6.78 6.52 9.76
CA VAL A 28 -6.47 7.00 8.40
C VAL A 28 -4.98 6.80 8.05
N PRO A 29 -3.99 7.23 8.86
CA PRO A 29 -2.59 6.99 8.55
C PRO A 29 -2.23 5.49 8.47
N ALA A 30 -2.81 4.67 9.35
CA ALA A 30 -2.60 3.22 9.32
C ALA A 30 -3.21 2.59 8.06
N LEU A 31 -4.43 3.02 7.68
CA LEU A 31 -5.10 2.60 6.47
C LEU A 31 -4.26 2.97 5.26
N LEU A 32 -3.76 4.21 5.19
CA LEU A 32 -2.96 4.76 4.08
C LEU A 32 -1.69 3.93 3.77
N LEU A 33 -1.16 3.22 4.77
CA LEU A 33 -0.03 2.31 4.58
C LEU A 33 -0.47 0.92 4.11
N ILE A 34 -1.55 0.38 4.70
CA ILE A 34 -1.97 -1.00 4.51
C ILE A 34 -2.73 -1.17 3.18
N TYR A 35 -3.60 -0.21 2.82
CA TYR A 35 -4.48 -0.34 1.64
C TYR A 35 -3.73 -0.54 0.32
N PRO A 36 -2.63 0.19 0.00
CA PRO A 36 -1.93 0.02 -1.28
C PRO A 36 -1.34 -1.37 -1.41
N ILE A 37 -0.71 -1.83 -0.34
CA ILE A 37 -0.04 -3.13 -0.26
C ILE A 37 -1.09 -4.23 -0.44
N SER A 38 -2.20 -4.17 0.31
CA SER A 38 -3.27 -5.16 0.20
C SER A 38 -3.89 -5.20 -1.19
N ILE A 39 -4.19 -4.05 -1.80
CA ILE A 39 -4.76 -4.01 -3.16
C ILE A 39 -3.79 -4.62 -4.17
N VAL A 40 -2.51 -4.24 -4.12
CA VAL A 40 -1.48 -4.79 -5.02
C VAL A 40 -1.33 -6.30 -4.83
N LEU A 41 -1.28 -6.78 -3.59
CA LEU A 41 -1.19 -8.21 -3.29
C LEU A 41 -2.39 -8.98 -3.86
N ILE A 42 -3.61 -8.46 -3.66
CA ILE A 42 -4.83 -9.06 -4.21
C ILE A 42 -4.75 -9.10 -5.74
N LEU A 43 -4.39 -7.98 -6.38
CA LEU A 43 -4.27 -7.91 -7.84
C LEU A 43 -3.24 -8.90 -8.39
N LEU A 44 -2.04 -8.91 -7.81
CA LEU A 44 -0.97 -9.81 -8.22
C LEU A 44 -1.28 -11.29 -7.93
N THR A 45 -2.10 -11.59 -6.93
CA THR A 45 -2.56 -12.96 -6.65
C THR A 45 -3.63 -13.42 -7.64
N VAL A 46 -4.46 -12.52 -8.16
CA VAL A 46 -5.49 -12.83 -9.17
C VAL A 46 -4.89 -12.98 -10.58
N LEU A 47 -3.68 -12.47 -10.81
CA LEU A 47 -2.95 -12.65 -12.06
C LEU A 47 -2.52 -14.12 -12.25
N PRO A 48 -2.45 -14.61 -13.51
CA PRO A 48 -1.99 -15.95 -13.79
C PRO A 48 -0.51 -16.13 -13.41
N GLU A 49 -0.13 -17.34 -12.98
CA GLU A 49 1.21 -17.66 -12.46
C GLU A 49 2.35 -17.25 -13.41
N ARG A 50 2.12 -17.33 -14.73
CA ARG A 50 3.06 -16.87 -15.77
C ARG A 50 3.45 -15.39 -15.65
N LEU A 51 2.55 -14.55 -15.14
CA LEU A 51 2.79 -13.12 -14.94
C LEU A 51 3.22 -12.81 -13.50
N ALA A 52 2.76 -13.60 -12.53
CA ALA A 52 3.02 -13.39 -11.11
C ALA A 52 4.36 -13.97 -10.65
N THR A 53 5.46 -13.67 -11.35
CA THR A 53 6.79 -14.12 -10.94
C THR A 53 7.20 -13.51 -9.60
N THR A 54 8.03 -14.20 -8.83
CA THR A 54 8.54 -13.72 -7.53
C THR A 54 9.19 -12.33 -7.65
N LEU A 55 9.84 -12.04 -8.77
CA LEU A 55 10.45 -10.72 -9.04
C LEU A 55 9.37 -9.64 -9.21
N MET A 56 8.31 -9.93 -9.97
CA MET A 56 7.17 -9.04 -10.18
C MET A 56 6.47 -8.71 -8.86
N PHE A 57 6.23 -9.73 -8.05
CA PHE A 57 5.62 -9.59 -6.74
C PHE A 57 6.44 -8.69 -5.82
N ARG A 58 7.74 -8.98 -5.68
CA ARG A 58 8.63 -8.23 -4.79
C ARG A 58 8.80 -6.78 -5.23
N ALA A 59 9.02 -6.54 -6.53
CA ALA A 59 9.32 -5.21 -7.01
C ALA A 59 8.09 -4.29 -7.02
N VAL A 60 6.91 -4.77 -7.46
CA VAL A 60 5.69 -3.96 -7.46
C VAL A 60 5.27 -3.63 -6.02
N VAL A 61 5.31 -4.60 -5.10
CA VAL A 61 5.01 -4.37 -3.67
C VAL A 61 6.02 -3.40 -3.06
N PHE A 62 7.31 -3.54 -3.36
CA PHE A 62 8.36 -2.68 -2.82
C PHE A 62 8.22 -1.22 -3.28
N VAL A 63 7.97 -1.00 -4.58
CA VAL A 63 7.74 0.34 -5.12
C VAL A 63 6.46 0.96 -4.54
N THR A 64 5.40 0.16 -4.43
CA THR A 64 4.13 0.59 -3.81
C THR A 64 4.35 1.02 -2.36
N LEU A 65 5.08 0.23 -1.58
CA LEU A 65 5.44 0.54 -0.20
C LEU A 65 6.21 1.86 -0.11
N LEU A 66 7.28 2.02 -0.91
CA LEU A 66 8.09 3.24 -0.93
C LEU A 66 7.26 4.47 -1.28
N CYS A 67 6.37 4.39 -2.27
CA CYS A 67 5.52 5.50 -2.67
C CYS A 67 4.37 5.79 -1.69
N SER A 68 3.95 4.81 -0.89
CA SER A 68 2.95 5.02 0.17
C SER A 68 3.50 5.70 1.42
N LEU A 69 4.82 5.64 1.67
CA LEU A 69 5.44 6.26 2.85
C LEU A 69 5.27 7.80 2.90
N PRO A 70 5.52 8.56 1.81
CA PRO A 70 5.19 9.98 1.77
C PRO A 70 3.71 10.27 2.07
N GLU A 71 2.78 9.40 1.69
CA GLU A 71 1.35 9.58 1.97
C GLU A 71 1.03 9.52 3.47
N VAL A 72 1.57 8.52 4.14
CA VAL A 72 1.41 8.35 5.59
C VAL A 72 2.10 9.48 6.34
N LEU A 73 3.31 9.87 5.93
CA LEU A 73 4.04 10.98 6.54
C LEU A 73 3.34 12.32 6.34
N GLY A 74 2.74 12.54 5.16
CA GLY A 74 1.93 13.73 4.87
C GLY A 74 0.70 13.82 5.78
N ALA A 75 0.02 12.70 6.01
CA ALA A 75 -1.14 12.63 6.89
C ALA A 75 -0.80 12.91 8.37
N ILE A 76 0.39 12.52 8.84
CA ILE A 76 0.81 12.71 10.24
C ILE A 76 1.43 14.09 10.47
N PHE A 77 2.33 14.53 9.59
CA PHE A 77 3.18 15.70 9.82
C PHE A 77 2.77 16.95 9.03
N SER A 78 1.86 16.85 8.05
CA SER A 78 1.42 17.96 7.19
C SER A 78 2.57 18.80 6.62
N ALA A 79 3.71 18.16 6.31
CA ALA A 79 4.90 18.88 5.88
C ALA A 79 4.73 19.46 4.46
N GLU A 80 5.02 20.75 4.28
CA GLU A 80 4.82 21.46 3.01
C GLU A 80 5.56 20.84 1.81
N TRP A 81 6.75 20.25 2.04
CA TRP A 81 7.51 19.58 0.99
C TRP A 81 6.83 18.28 0.53
N ILE A 82 6.15 17.56 1.43
CA ILE A 82 5.36 16.36 1.12
C ILE A 82 4.12 16.76 0.32
N LEU A 83 3.43 17.82 0.78
CA LEU A 83 2.26 18.38 0.10
C LEU A 83 2.60 18.85 -1.33
N ARG A 84 3.77 19.46 -1.54
CA ARG A 84 4.25 19.81 -2.88
C ARG A 84 4.55 18.57 -3.73
N LEU A 85 5.22 17.56 -3.18
CA LEU A 85 5.51 16.31 -3.89
C LEU A 85 4.20 15.59 -4.28
N MET A 86 3.23 15.55 -3.38
CA MET A 86 1.89 15.05 -3.67
C MET A 86 1.20 15.85 -4.77
N ALA A 87 1.19 17.19 -4.68
CA ALA A 87 0.52 18.05 -5.66
C ALA A 87 1.05 17.89 -7.10
N THR A 88 2.29 17.40 -7.28
CA THR A 88 2.82 17.09 -8.63
C THR A 88 2.20 15.85 -9.27
N LEU A 89 1.66 14.93 -8.47
CA LEU A 89 0.99 13.73 -8.94
C LEU A 89 -0.53 13.97 -8.97
N PRO A 90 -1.19 13.96 -10.13
CA PRO A 90 -2.62 14.29 -10.23
C PRO A 90 -3.53 13.34 -9.44
N LEU A 91 -3.06 12.10 -9.18
CA LEU A 91 -3.79 11.08 -8.44
C LEU A 91 -3.61 11.15 -6.91
N SER A 92 -2.69 11.98 -6.41
CA SER A 92 -2.47 12.13 -4.97
C SER A 92 -3.65 12.79 -4.25
N ALA A 93 -4.44 13.59 -4.97
CA ALA A 93 -5.64 14.25 -4.45
C ALA A 93 -6.70 13.25 -3.96
N TYR A 94 -6.67 12.01 -4.46
CA TYR A 94 -7.55 10.91 -4.06
C TYR A 94 -6.84 9.87 -3.19
N SER A 95 -5.65 10.16 -2.67
CA SER A 95 -4.79 9.17 -2.00
C SER A 95 -4.56 7.96 -2.91
N LEU A 96 -4.13 8.19 -4.16
CA LEU A 96 -3.80 7.12 -5.12
C LEU A 96 -2.43 7.38 -5.77
N GLY A 97 -1.54 8.09 -5.08
CA GLY A 97 -0.22 8.46 -5.62
C GLY A 97 0.67 7.26 -5.93
N TRP A 98 0.48 6.14 -5.24
CA TRP A 98 1.21 4.88 -5.46
C TRP A 98 0.80 4.12 -6.74
N VAL A 99 -0.39 4.38 -7.29
CA VAL A 99 -0.95 3.61 -8.42
C VAL A 99 -0.08 3.77 -9.67
N LEU A 100 0.30 5.00 -10.00
CA LEU A 100 1.17 5.31 -11.14
C LEU A 100 2.54 4.58 -11.06
N PRO A 101 3.30 4.70 -9.96
CA PRO A 101 4.54 3.93 -9.75
C PRO A 101 4.36 2.41 -9.79
N ALA A 102 3.28 1.90 -9.22
CA ALA A 102 2.98 0.47 -9.20
C ALA A 102 2.71 -0.07 -10.60
N PHE A 103 1.86 0.62 -11.38
CA PHE A 103 1.59 0.28 -12.77
C PHE A 103 2.84 0.40 -13.65
N PHE A 104 3.62 1.48 -13.47
CA PHE A 104 4.86 1.65 -14.21
C PHE A 104 5.82 0.48 -13.98
N THR A 105 6.02 0.10 -12.72
CA THR A 105 6.88 -1.02 -12.33
C THR A 105 6.36 -2.36 -12.86
N PHE A 106 5.04 -2.57 -12.81
CA PHE A 106 4.38 -3.73 -13.39
C PHE A 106 4.69 -3.86 -14.89
N PHE A 107 4.53 -2.78 -15.67
CA PHE A 107 4.82 -2.79 -17.10
C PHE A 107 6.31 -3.00 -17.41
N VAL A 108 7.21 -2.37 -16.65
CA VAL A 108 8.66 -2.55 -16.81
C VAL A 108 9.05 -4.01 -16.63
N ILE A 109 8.55 -4.66 -15.58
CA ILE A 109 8.86 -6.07 -15.30
C ILE A 109 8.20 -7.00 -16.30
N LEU A 110 6.98 -6.68 -16.73
CA LEU A 110 6.29 -7.44 -17.77
C LEU A 110 7.10 -7.47 -19.07
N ILE A 111 7.62 -6.31 -19.50
CA ILE A 111 8.47 -6.19 -20.68
C ILE A 111 9.79 -6.93 -20.47
N TYR A 112 10.41 -6.79 -19.30
CA TYR A 112 11.64 -7.49 -18.95
C TYR A 112 11.47 -9.03 -19.02
N ASN A 113 10.40 -9.56 -18.42
CA ASN A 113 10.08 -10.99 -18.46
C ASN A 113 9.75 -11.45 -19.89
N SER A 114 9.10 -10.60 -20.71
CA SER A 114 8.81 -10.93 -22.11
C SER A 114 10.06 -10.96 -23.01
N LEU A 115 11.09 -10.15 -22.70
CA LEU A 115 12.34 -10.10 -23.45
C LEU A 115 13.35 -11.17 -22.99
N ASN A 116 13.27 -11.58 -21.73
CA ASN A 116 14.10 -12.61 -21.14
C ASN A 116 13.22 -13.78 -20.66
N PRO A 117 12.68 -14.59 -21.59
CA PRO A 117 12.02 -15.86 -21.25
C PRO A 117 13.10 -16.87 -20.85
N ARG A 118 13.75 -16.63 -19.70
CA ARG A 118 14.65 -17.60 -19.09
C ARG A 118 13.88 -18.37 -18.04
N ASP A 119 13.53 -19.59 -18.45
CA ASP A 119 13.59 -20.79 -17.66
C ASP A 119 12.70 -20.77 -16.41
N GLU A 120 11.40 -20.97 -16.65
CA GLU A 120 10.52 -21.65 -15.71
C GLU A 120 11.06 -23.10 -15.55
N GLU A 121 12.03 -23.29 -14.66
CA GLU A 121 12.30 -24.60 -14.01
C GLU A 121 11.35 -24.80 -12.82
#